data_AF-H7FWA2-F1
#
_entry.id   AF-H7FWA2-F1
#
_cell.length_a   1.000
_cell.length_b   1.000
_cell.length_c   1.000
_cell.angle_alpha   90.00
_cell.angle_beta   90.00
_cell.angle_gamma   90.00
#
_symmetry.space_group_name_H-M   'P 1'
#
loop_
_entity.id
_entity.type
_entity.pdbx_description
1 polymer ?
#
loop_
_entity_poly.entity_id
_entity_poly.type
_entity_poly.pdbx_seq_one_letter_code
_entity_poly.pdbx_strand_id
1 'polypeptide(L)' 'MILFQLGYKEKTNFEILKEICLQHQNSTEFFIQKAIGWSLREYAKTNSEAVKNFVDVNNLKPLSKKEALKNLSNA' A
#
# COMPACT_ATOMS: atom_id res chain seq x y z
N MET A 1 -9.30 9.72 1.71
CA MET A 1 -8.92 9.73 0.28
C MET A 1 -8.08 8.52 -0.16
N ILE A 2 -7.20 7.94 0.68
CA ILE A 2 -6.32 6.78 0.33
C ILE A 2 -7.05 5.52 -0.22
N LEU A 3 -8.27 5.24 0.22
CA LEU A 3 -9.00 4.00 -0.14
C LEU A 3 -9.90 4.12 -1.40
N PHE A 4 -9.85 5.22 -2.14
CA PHE A 4 -10.84 5.47 -3.20
C PHE A 4 -10.78 4.50 -4.39
N GLN A 5 -9.62 3.86 -4.61
CA GLN A 5 -9.42 2.84 -5.66
C GLN A 5 -9.58 1.40 -5.15
N LEU A 6 -10.05 1.22 -3.91
CA LEU A 6 -10.20 -0.11 -3.34
C LEU A 6 -11.21 -0.92 -4.19
N GLY A 7 -10.79 -2.10 -4.68
CA GLY A 7 -11.61 -2.96 -5.52
C GLY A 7 -11.49 -2.72 -7.03
N TYR A 8 -10.66 -1.77 -7.48
CA TYR A 8 -10.47 -1.52 -8.92
C TYR A 8 -9.65 -2.62 -9.62
N LYS A 9 -8.94 -3.46 -8.86
CA LYS A 9 -8.12 -4.58 -9.36
C LYS A 9 -7.16 -4.11 -10.46
N GLU A 10 -7.31 -4.63 -11.67
CA GLU A 10 -6.49 -4.27 -12.84
C GLU A 10 -6.66 -2.81 -13.28
N LYS A 11 -7.79 -2.17 -12.93
CA LYS A 11 -8.04 -0.75 -13.22
C LYS A 11 -7.40 0.20 -12.20
N THR A 12 -6.73 -0.34 -11.18
CA THR A 12 -6.05 0.48 -10.17
C THR A 12 -4.91 1.23 -10.84
N ASN A 13 -4.96 2.57 -10.80
CA ASN A 13 -3.84 3.40 -11.18
C ASN A 13 -2.81 3.40 -10.04
N PHE A 14 -1.79 2.55 -10.19
CA PHE A 14 -0.76 2.35 -9.18
C PHE A 14 0.11 3.59 -8.98
N GLU A 15 0.34 4.40 -10.01
CA GLU A 15 1.10 5.65 -9.88
C GLU A 15 0.42 6.62 -8.91
N ILE A 16 -0.89 6.80 -9.06
CA ILE A 16 -1.68 7.64 -8.14
C ILE A 16 -1.69 7.04 -6.73
N LEU A 17 -1.80 5.70 -6.60
CA LEU A 17 -1.75 5.05 -5.29
C LEU A 17 -0.41 5.29 -4.59
N LYS A 18 0.71 5.17 -5.31
CA LYS A 18 2.05 5.46 -4.79
C LYS A 18 2.15 6.91 -4.32
N GLU A 19 1.73 7.86 -5.15
CA GLU A 19 1.79 9.29 -4.81
C GLU A 19 1.06 9.60 -3.50
N ILE A 20 -0.17 9.10 -3.36
CA ILE A 20 -0.98 9.30 -2.14
C ILE A 20 -0.33 8.62 -0.93
N CYS A 21 0.25 7.43 -1.09
CA CYS A 21 0.98 6.76 -0.01
C CYS A 21 2.20 7.59 0.43
N LEU A 22 2.95 8.15 -0.52
CA LEU A 22 4.12 8.97 -0.25
C LEU A 22 3.78 10.32 0.40
N GLN A 23 2.67 10.94 0.00
CA GLN A 23 2.16 12.16 0.62
C GLN A 23 1.87 11.96 2.12
N HIS A 24 1.42 10.76 2.50
CA HIS A 24 1.03 10.44 3.87
C HIS A 24 2.02 9.53 4.62
N GLN A 25 3.18 9.21 4.02
CA GLN A 25 4.11 8.20 4.56
C GLN A 25 4.65 8.54 5.96
N ASN A 26 4.74 9.82 6.29
CA ASN A 26 5.26 10.29 7.57
C ASN A 26 4.19 10.39 8.66
N SER A 27 2.91 10.17 8.33
CA SER A 27 1.81 10.31 9.27
C SER A 27 1.93 9.31 10.44
N THR A 28 1.74 9.81 11.65
CA THR A 28 1.67 9.02 12.89
C THR A 28 0.26 8.51 13.19
N GLU A 29 -0.74 8.97 12.43
CA GLU A 29 -2.13 8.59 12.60
C GLU A 29 -2.35 7.10 12.28
N PHE A 30 -2.90 6.37 13.25
CA PHE A 30 -3.14 4.93 13.14
C PHE A 30 -3.99 4.57 11.91
N PHE A 31 -5.06 5.32 11.67
CA PHE A 31 -5.97 5.07 10.54
C PHE A 31 -5.32 5.36 9.18
N ILE A 32 -4.43 6.34 9.10
CA ILE A 32 -3.70 6.64 7.87
C ILE A 32 -2.71 5.51 7.57
N GLN A 33 -1.95 5.06 8.57
CA GLN A 33 -1.01 3.95 8.40
C GLN A 33 -1.74 2.66 7.98
N LYS A 34 -2.90 2.37 8.57
CA LYS A 34 -3.77 1.26 8.19
C LYS A 34 -4.31 1.39 6.76
N ALA A 35 -4.78 2.58 6.37
CA ALA A 35 -5.31 2.81 5.03
C ALA A 35 -4.25 2.61 3.94
N ILE A 36 -3.01 3.09 4.17
CA ILE A 36 -1.87 2.82 3.28
C ILE A 36 -1.62 1.31 3.17
N GLY A 37 -1.53 0.62 4.31
CA GLY A 37 -1.29 -0.83 4.32
C GLY A 37 -2.39 -1.62 3.61
N TRP A 38 -3.66 -1.25 3.79
CA TRP A 38 -4.80 -1.93 3.18
C TRP A 38 -4.90 -1.69 1.67
N SER A 39 -4.68 -0.46 1.22
CA SER A 39 -4.71 -0.14 -0.21
C SER A 39 -3.60 -0.86 -0.98
N LEU A 40 -2.38 -0.88 -0.42
CA LEU A 40 -1.26 -1.64 -1.00
C LEU A 40 -1.52 -3.15 -0.97
N ARG A 41 -2.05 -3.70 0.13
CA ARG A 41 -2.40 -5.12 0.21
C ARG A 41 -3.47 -5.51 -0.80
N GLU A 42 -4.44 -4.65 -1.06
CA GLU A 42 -5.48 -4.93 -2.06
C GLU A 42 -4.87 -4.97 -3.47
N TYR A 43 -4.01 -4.00 -3.80
CA TYR A 43 -3.32 -3.99 -5.09
C TYR A 43 -2.32 -5.15 -5.23
N ALA A 44 -1.75 -5.63 -4.13
CA ALA A 44 -0.84 -6.79 -4.14
C ALA A 44 -1.52 -8.08 -4.63
N LYS A 45 -2.85 -8.16 -4.60
CA LYS A 45 -3.60 -9.27 -5.23
C LYS A 45 -3.55 -9.24 -6.75
N THR A 46 -3.35 -8.04 -7.34
CA THR A 46 -3.19 -7.83 -8.77
C THR A 46 -1.72 -7.92 -9.17
N ASN A 47 -0.84 -7.21 -8.44
CA ASN A 47 0.60 -7.20 -8.72
C ASN A 47 1.39 -7.14 -7.41
N SER A 48 1.74 -8.32 -6.89
CA SER A 48 2.48 -8.49 -5.64
C SER A 48 3.91 -7.95 -5.71
N GLU A 49 4.59 -8.16 -6.84
CA GLU A 49 5.98 -7.75 -7.03
C GLU A 49 6.12 -6.22 -7.03
N ALA A 50 5.20 -5.51 -7.70
CA ALA A 50 5.19 -4.05 -7.69
C ALA A 50 5.01 -3.47 -6.27
N VAL A 51 4.13 -4.09 -5.45
CA VAL A 51 3.94 -3.67 -4.06
C VAL A 51 5.16 -3.97 -3.20
N LYS A 52 5.78 -5.15 -3.36
CA LYS A 52 7.00 -5.51 -2.63
C LYS A 52 8.12 -4.52 -2.93
N ASN A 53 8.40 -4.27 -4.20
CA ASN A 53 9.41 -3.30 -4.63
C ASN A 53 9.10 -1.89 -4.10
N PHE A 54 7.85 -1.44 -4.17
CA PHE A 54 7.46 -0.14 -3.62
C PHE A 54 7.71 -0.04 -2.11
N VAL A 55 7.34 -1.06 -1.34
CA VAL A 55 7.47 -1.07 0.13
C VAL A 55 8.92 -1.24 0.59
N ASP A 56 9.78 -1.84 -0.24
CA ASP A 56 11.21 -1.99 0.06
C ASP A 56 12.02 -0.75 -0.32
N VAL A 57 11.64 -0.06 -1.40
CA VAL A 57 12.30 1.19 -1.83
C VAL A 57 11.86 2.39 -0.98
N ASN A 58 10.63 2.41 -0.47
CA ASN A 58 10.08 3.55 0.24
C ASN A 58 10.03 3.33 1.76
N ASN A 59 10.36 4.37 2.53
CA ASN A 59 10.43 4.32 3.98
C ASN A 59 9.05 4.51 4.64
N LEU A 60 8.13 3.57 4.39
CA LEU A 60 6.81 3.56 5.03
C LEU A 60 6.90 3.22 6.52
N LYS A 61 5.94 3.69 7.31
CA LYS A 61 5.85 3.33 8.73
C LYS A 61 5.75 1.81 8.91
N PRO A 62 6.30 1.26 10.02
CA PRO A 62 6.32 -0.19 10.26
C PRO A 62 4.96 -0.87 10.16
N LEU A 63 3.90 -0.21 10.63
CA LEU A 63 2.53 -0.73 10.55
C LEU A 63 2.04 -0.82 9.10
N SER A 64 2.27 0.21 8.29
CA SER A 64 1.90 0.22 6.87
C SER A 64 2.63 -0.87 6.09
N LYS A 65 3.95 -1.01 6.32
CA LYS A 65 4.77 -2.08 5.71
C LYS A 65 4.25 -3.47 6.10
N LYS A 66 4.01 -3.71 7.38
CA LYS A 66 3.47 -4.98 7.89
C LYS A 66 2.12 -5.32 7.27
N GLU A 67 1.21 -4.34 7.18
CA GLU A 67 -0.13 -4.56 6.63
C GLU A 67 -0.14 -4.78 5.11
N ALA A 68 0.74 -4.07 4.38
CA ALA A 68 0.89 -4.20 2.93
C ALA A 68 1.43 -5.59 2.53
N LEU A 69 2.42 -6.10 3.26
CA LEU A 69 3.09 -7.36 2.96
C LEU A 69 2.45 -8.60 3.59
N LYS A 70 1.39 -8.43 4.40
CA LYS A 70 0.78 -9.50 5.22
C LYS A 70 0.42 -10.77 4.44
N ASN A 71 -0.02 -10.63 3.19
CA ASN A 71 -0.44 -11.76 2.35
C ASN A 71 0.64 -12.20 1.36
N LEU A 72 1.80 -11.53 1.35
CA LEU A 72 2.93 -11.84 0.47
C LEU A 72 3.97 -12.75 1.15
N SER A 73 3.87 -12.94 2.47
CA SER A 73 4.81 -13.72 3.27
C SER A 73 4.60 -15.25 3.21
N ASN A 74 3.78 -15.76 2.29
CA ASN A 74 3.52 -17.19 2.08
C ASN A 74 3.83 -17.64 0.64
N ALA A 75 5.02 -17.32 0.14
CA ALA A 75 5.58 -17.89 -1.09
C ALA A 75 7.03 -18.31 -0.83
#